data_AF-A0A7C7ZK79-F1
#
_entry.id   AF-A0A7C7ZK79-F1
#
_cell.length_a   1.000
_cell.length_b   1.000
_cell.length_c   1.000
_cell.angle_alpha   90.00
_cell.angle_beta   90.00
_cell.angle_gamma   90.00
#
_symmetry.space_group_name_H-M   'P 1'
#
loop_
_entity.id
_entity.type
_entity.pdbx_description
1 polymer ?
#
loop_
_entity_poly.entity_id
_entity_poly.type
_entity_poly.pdbx_seq_one_letter_code
_entity_poly.pdbx_strand_id
1 'polypeptide(L)'
;MAKGKSYGLGRRGAAERIIVKTSPIHGCGVFAAKRIRTGAYIATFEGKATTKNGMHVLWARDDDDNEFAIEGRNDLRFLNHSRHPNAEFIGVDLHAVRNIEQDAELTIDYGDDWDHVD
;
A
#
# COMPACT_ATOMS: atom_id res chain seq x y z
N MET A 1 6.30 6.68 28.83
CA MET A 1 5.56 5.91 27.80
C MET A 1 5.60 6.71 26.51
N ALA A 2 6.35 6.25 25.50
CA ALA A 2 6.43 6.97 24.23
C ALA A 2 5.06 6.91 23.54
N LYS A 3 4.46 8.09 23.30
CA LYS A 3 3.27 8.18 22.44
C LYS A 3 3.67 7.62 21.08
N GLY A 4 3.02 6.53 20.65
CA GLY A 4 3.33 5.91 19.36
C GLY A 4 3.17 6.95 18.26
N LYS A 5 4.23 7.21 17.49
CA LYS A 5 4.15 8.03 16.27
C LYS A 5 3.11 7.36 15.35
N SER A 6 2.02 8.07 15.07
CA SER A 6 1.10 7.72 14.00
C SER A 6 1.68 8.26 12.69
N TYR A 7 1.90 7.39 11.72
CA TYR A 7 2.36 7.76 10.39
C TYR A 7 1.20 7.77 9.41
N GLY A 8 1.32 8.62 8.39
CA GLY A 8 0.55 8.45 7.17
C GLY A 8 -0.82 9.12 7.10
N LEU A 9 -1.10 10.21 7.83
CA LEU A 9 -2.42 10.89 7.85
C LEU A 9 -3.01 11.29 6.48
N GLY A 10 -2.24 11.14 5.40
CA GLY A 10 -2.69 11.15 4.02
C GLY A 10 -3.36 12.45 3.57
N ARG A 11 -3.80 12.44 2.32
CA ARG A 11 -4.58 13.54 1.72
C ARG A 11 -6.08 13.26 1.84
N ARG A 12 -6.89 14.29 2.11
CA ARG A 12 -8.36 14.15 2.07
C ARG A 12 -8.82 13.58 0.73
N GLY A 13 -9.76 12.63 0.77
CA GLY A 13 -10.30 11.95 -0.42
C GLY A 13 -9.47 10.76 -0.91
N ALA A 14 -8.38 10.40 -0.23
CA ALA A 14 -7.61 9.17 -0.50
C ALA A 14 -8.47 7.91 -0.39
N ALA A 15 -9.22 7.77 0.71
CA ALA A 15 -10.10 6.63 0.96
C ALA A 15 -11.21 6.48 -0.09
N GLU A 16 -11.61 7.56 -0.77
CA GLU A 16 -12.64 7.52 -1.82
C GLU A 16 -12.12 6.93 -3.15
N ARG A 17 -10.81 6.67 -3.27
CA ARG A 17 -10.20 6.10 -4.48
C ARG A 17 -10.11 4.59 -4.45
N ILE A 18 -10.33 3.97 -3.29
CA ILE A 18 -10.14 2.54 -3.10
C ILE A 18 -11.35 1.88 -2.45
N ILE A 19 -11.52 0.60 -2.71
CA ILE A 19 -12.52 -0.26 -2.07
C ILE A 19 -11.92 -1.64 -1.82
N VAL A 20 -12.24 -2.25 -0.68
CA VAL A 20 -11.82 -3.62 -0.37
C VAL A 20 -12.89 -4.60 -0.81
N LYS A 21 -12.49 -5.65 -1.53
CA LYS A 21 -13.36 -6.74 -1.98
C LYS A 21 -12.62 -8.08 -1.87
N THR A 22 -13.33 -9.18 -2.04
CA THR A 22 -12.68 -10.50 -2.24
C THR A 22 -11.81 -10.45 -3.48
N SER A 23 -10.57 -10.91 -3.36
CA SER A 23 -9.60 -10.93 -4.45
C SER A 23 -9.60 -12.28 -5.17
N PRO A 24 -9.47 -12.30 -6.52
CA PRO A 24 -9.14 -13.52 -7.25
C PRO A 24 -7.69 -14.00 -7.04
N ILE A 25 -6.79 -13.15 -6.52
CA ILE A 25 -5.40 -13.50 -6.20
C ILE A 25 -5.39 -14.23 -4.85
N HIS A 26 -5.72 -13.53 -3.77
CA HIS A 26 -5.74 -14.12 -2.43
C HIS A 26 -6.60 -13.30 -1.46
N GLY A 27 -7.46 -13.98 -0.69
CA GLY A 27 -8.22 -13.38 0.42
C GLY A 27 -9.00 -12.13 0.03
N CYS A 28 -8.63 -11.00 0.63
CA CYS A 28 -9.13 -9.68 0.27
C CYS A 28 -8.09 -8.92 -0.57
N GLY A 29 -8.57 -8.08 -1.48
CA GLY A 29 -7.77 -7.18 -2.30
C GLY A 29 -8.26 -5.74 -2.19
N VAL A 30 -7.40 -4.80 -2.57
CA VAL A 30 -7.76 -3.38 -2.72
C VAL A 30 -8.00 -3.10 -4.19
N PHE A 31 -9.11 -2.45 -4.51
CA PHE A 31 -9.52 -2.18 -5.90
C PHE A 31 -9.70 -0.69 -6.12
N ALA A 32 -9.47 -0.24 -7.35
CA ALA A 32 -9.70 1.14 -7.75
C ALA A 32 -11.21 1.45 -7.78
N ALA A 33 -11.67 2.39 -6.94
CA ALA A 33 -13.08 2.83 -6.91
C ALA A 33 -13.48 3.66 -8.14
N LYS A 34 -12.49 4.20 -8.85
CA LYS A 34 -12.62 4.97 -10.09
C LYS A 34 -11.31 4.88 -10.87
N ARG A 35 -11.32 5.31 -12.13
CA ARG A 35 -10.09 5.38 -12.94
C ARG A 35 -9.00 6.21 -12.24
N ILE A 36 -7.78 5.69 -12.22
CA ILE A 36 -6.57 6.32 -11.68
C ILE A 36 -5.55 6.49 -12.80
N ARG A 37 -4.96 7.67 -12.92
CA ARG A 37 -3.93 7.96 -13.94
C ARG A 37 -2.55 7.57 -13.41
N THR A 38 -1.65 7.20 -14.33
CA THR A 38 -0.22 7.02 -14.01
C THR A 38 0.33 8.19 -13.20
N GLY A 39 1.14 7.88 -12.18
CA GLY A 39 1.78 8.82 -11.26
C GLY A 39 0.85 9.39 -10.19
N ALA A 40 -0.47 9.14 -10.26
CA ALA A 40 -1.40 9.70 -9.31
C ALA A 40 -1.22 9.09 -7.92
N TYR A 41 -1.24 9.96 -6.91
CA TYR A 41 -1.42 9.57 -5.52
C TYR A 41 -2.77 8.83 -5.35
N ILE A 42 -2.73 7.67 -4.73
CA ILE A 42 -3.88 6.82 -4.45
C ILE A 42 -4.32 7.01 -3.00
N ALA A 43 -3.48 6.58 -2.06
CA ALA A 43 -3.73 6.63 -0.62
C ALA A 43 -2.43 6.47 0.16
N THR A 44 -2.43 6.78 1.45
CA THR A 44 -1.26 6.61 2.32
C THR A 44 -1.42 5.36 3.18
N PHE A 45 -0.34 4.60 3.39
CA PHE A 45 -0.30 3.48 4.32
C PHE A 45 -0.25 4.02 5.75
N GLU A 46 -1.34 3.80 6.49
CA GLU A 46 -1.52 4.33 7.83
C GLU A 46 -1.36 3.22 8.87
N GLY A 47 -0.67 3.54 9.95
CA GLY A 47 -0.50 2.56 11.01
C GLY A 47 0.34 3.06 12.18
N LYS A 48 0.86 2.08 12.93
CA LYS A 48 1.71 2.32 14.09
C LYS A 48 3.15 1.96 13.76
N ALA A 49 4.09 2.79 14.23
CA ALA A 49 5.51 2.45 14.22
C ALA A 49 5.73 1.07 14.84
N THR A 50 6.54 0.23 14.18
CA THR A 50 6.94 -1.08 14.68
C THR A 50 8.41 -1.35 14.38
N THR A 51 8.97 -2.37 15.03
CA THR A 51 10.29 -2.94 14.71
C THR A 51 10.19 -4.44 14.42
N LYS A 52 8.98 -4.99 14.41
CA LYS A 52 8.71 -6.41 14.19
C LYS A 52 8.20 -6.62 12.77
N ASN A 53 8.72 -7.66 12.12
CA ASN A 53 8.13 -8.18 10.88
C ASN A 53 6.74 -8.76 11.13
N GLY A 54 5.91 -8.72 10.10
CA GLY A 54 4.58 -9.28 10.10
C GLY A 54 3.89 -9.09 8.76
N MET A 55 2.81 -9.84 8.55
CA MET A 55 2.04 -9.88 7.31
C MET A 55 1.54 -8.51 6.81
N HIS A 56 1.33 -7.55 7.72
CA HIS A 56 0.82 -6.22 7.41
C HIS A 56 1.82 -5.11 7.73
N VAL A 57 3.11 -5.43 7.68
CA VAL A 57 4.18 -4.48 7.98
C VAL A 57 4.78 -3.97 6.69
N LEU A 58 4.75 -2.65 6.51
CA LEU A 58 5.48 -1.96 5.45
C LEU A 58 6.82 -1.49 6.02
N TRP A 59 7.91 -1.91 5.38
CA TRP A 59 9.22 -1.30 5.55
C TRP A 59 9.39 -0.22 4.48
N ALA A 60 9.75 0.98 4.92
CA ALA A 60 9.91 2.15 4.05
C ALA A 60 11.14 2.95 4.48
N ARG A 61 11.56 3.86 3.61
CA ARG A 61 12.63 4.83 3.90
C ARG A 61 12.09 6.24 3.89
N ASP A 62 12.62 7.09 4.75
CA ASP A 62 12.32 8.53 4.75
C ASP A 62 13.24 9.29 3.79
N ASP A 63 13.06 10.62 3.71
CA ASP A 63 13.82 11.48 2.80
C ASP A 63 15.33 11.50 3.12
N ASP A 64 15.72 11.09 4.33
CA ASP A 64 17.10 11.00 4.80
C ASP A 64 17.66 9.56 4.67
N ASP A 65 16.98 8.68 3.92
CA ASP A 65 17.30 7.26 3.71
C ASP A 65 17.27 6.40 4.99
N ASN A 66 16.64 6.87 6.06
CA ASN A 66 16.48 6.06 7.27
C ASN A 66 15.33 5.07 7.09
N GLU A 67 15.61 3.80 7.39
CA GLU A 67 14.60 2.75 7.38
C GLU A 67 13.68 2.84 8.60
N PHE A 68 12.38 2.65 8.37
CA PHE A 68 11.38 2.50 9.42
C PHE A 68 10.29 1.51 8.99
N ALA A 69 9.57 0.98 9.98
CA ALA A 69 8.46 0.07 9.74
C ALA A 69 7.14 0.56 10.32
N ILE A 70 6.06 0.28 9.61
CA ILE A 70 4.68 0.57 10.02
C ILE A 70 3.87 -0.72 10.00
N GLU A 71 3.27 -1.06 11.13
CA GLU A 71 2.19 -2.05 11.19
C GLU A 71 0.88 -1.38 10.72
N GLY A 72 0.42 -1.79 9.54
CA GLY A 72 -0.75 -1.23 8.85
C GLY A 72 -2.05 -1.38 9.62
N ARG A 73 -2.85 -0.31 9.63
CA ARG A 73 -4.16 -0.21 10.29
C ARG A 73 -5.28 0.21 9.34
N ASN A 74 -4.95 0.64 8.12
CA ASN A 74 -5.93 0.93 7.09
C ASN A 74 -6.00 -0.16 6.02
N ASP A 75 -6.85 0.06 5.02
CA ASP A 75 -7.22 -0.93 4.01
C ASP A 75 -6.09 -1.32 3.07
N LEU A 76 -5.03 -0.51 2.96
CA LEU A 76 -3.86 -0.85 2.14
C LEU A 76 -3.10 -2.08 2.66
N ARG A 77 -3.37 -2.54 3.88
CA ARG A 77 -2.84 -3.83 4.38
C ARG A 77 -3.34 -5.06 3.62
N PHE A 78 -4.34 -4.88 2.74
CA PHE A 78 -4.90 -5.90 1.87
C PHE A 78 -4.46 -5.75 0.40
N LEU A 79 -3.49 -4.89 0.08
CA LEU A 79 -2.88 -4.91 -1.25
C LEU A 79 -2.29 -6.30 -1.47
N ASN A 80 -2.47 -6.86 -2.66
CA ASN A 80 -1.87 -8.14 -3.01
C ASN A 80 -0.57 -7.93 -3.80
N HIS A 81 0.22 -8.99 -3.83
CA HIS A 81 1.44 -9.04 -4.62
C HIS A 81 1.14 -9.19 -6.12
N SER A 82 2.01 -8.65 -6.97
CA SER A 82 2.17 -9.07 -8.36
C SER A 82 3.54 -8.68 -8.87
N ARG A 83 4.15 -9.49 -9.74
CA ARG A 83 5.38 -9.14 -10.48
C ARG A 83 5.20 -8.08 -11.56
N HIS A 84 3.97 -7.81 -11.91
CA HIS A 84 3.61 -6.73 -12.83
C HIS A 84 2.65 -5.76 -12.13
N PRO A 85 3.13 -5.09 -11.06
CA PRO A 85 2.26 -4.27 -10.23
C PRO A 85 1.69 -3.10 -11.03
N ASN A 86 0.63 -2.51 -10.49
CA ASN A 86 0.07 -1.28 -11.03
C ASN A 86 0.14 -0.12 -10.04
N ALA A 87 0.62 -0.37 -8.81
CA ALA A 87 0.94 0.64 -7.82
C ALA A 87 2.29 0.35 -7.14
N GLU A 88 2.88 1.37 -6.52
CA GLU A 88 4.10 1.28 -5.72
C GLU A 88 4.03 2.22 -4.52
N PHE A 89 4.84 1.94 -3.49
CA PHE A 89 5.01 2.85 -2.37
C PHE A 89 6.18 3.81 -2.62
N ILE A 90 5.91 5.10 -2.45
CA ILE A 90 6.93 6.15 -2.31
C ILE A 90 6.88 6.62 -0.86
N GLY A 91 7.85 6.16 -0.06
CA GLY A 91 7.76 6.23 1.39
C GLY A 91 6.56 5.44 1.89
N VAL A 92 5.53 6.13 2.37
CA VAL A 92 4.26 5.52 2.81
C VAL A 92 3.08 5.80 1.88
N ASP A 93 3.29 6.61 0.84
CA ASP A 93 2.24 6.96 -0.11
C ASP A 93 2.20 5.96 -1.25
N LEU A 94 1.02 5.41 -1.52
CA LEU A 94 0.76 4.54 -2.66
C LEU A 94 0.48 5.37 -3.91
N HIS A 95 1.24 5.13 -4.96
CA HIS A 95 1.12 5.80 -6.25
C HIS A 95 0.88 4.80 -7.37
N ALA A 96 0.16 5.21 -8.41
CA ALA A 96 -0.05 4.40 -9.60
C ALA A 96 1.19 4.43 -10.51
N VAL A 97 1.71 3.27 -10.94
CA VAL A 97 2.82 3.20 -11.91
C VAL A 97 2.35 3.13 -13.36
N ARG A 98 1.05 2.89 -13.57
CA ARG A 98 0.37 2.90 -14.87
C ARG A 98 -1.07 3.37 -14.73
N ASN A 99 -1.78 3.57 -15.85
CA ASN A 99 -3.21 3.84 -15.79
C ASN A 99 -3.94 2.61 -15.23
N ILE A 100 -4.84 2.84 -14.28
CA ILE A 100 -5.62 1.81 -13.60
C ILE A 100 -7.08 2.10 -13.88
N GLU A 101 -7.77 1.16 -14.50
CA GLU A 101 -9.20 1.29 -14.77
C GLU A 101 -10.00 1.09 -13.48
N GLN A 102 -11.23 1.61 -13.46
CA GLN A 102 -12.14 1.35 -12.35
C GLN A 102 -12.32 -0.17 -12.16
N ASP A 103 -12.45 -0.60 -10.90
CA ASP A 103 -12.60 -1.99 -10.47
C ASP A 103 -11.39 -2.89 -10.75
N ALA A 104 -10.28 -2.37 -11.25
CA ALA A 104 -9.03 -3.12 -11.30
C ALA A 104 -8.43 -3.26 -9.89
N GLU A 105 -7.89 -4.44 -9.59
CA GLU A 105 -7.18 -4.69 -8.33
C GLU A 105 -5.84 -3.94 -8.32
N LEU A 106 -5.56 -3.25 -7.22
CA LEU A 106 -4.29 -2.60 -6.95
C LEU A 106 -3.32 -3.62 -6.40
N THR A 107 -2.18 -3.78 -7.06
CA THR A 107 -1.11 -4.69 -6.66
C THR A 107 0.22 -3.96 -6.57
N ILE A 108 1.06 -4.44 -5.66
CA ILE A 108 2.42 -3.96 -5.43
C ILE A 108 3.42 -5.11 -5.58
N ASP A 109 4.67 -4.79 -5.82
CA ASP A 109 5.75 -5.75 -5.64
C ASP A 109 6.07 -5.86 -4.15
N TYR A 110 6.17 -7.09 -3.62
CA TYR A 110 6.54 -7.33 -2.22
C TYR A 110 8.06 -7.44 -2.03
N GLY A 111 8.82 -7.44 -3.13
CA GLY A 111 10.26 -7.58 -3.14
C GLY A 111 10.73 -9.03 -3.27
N ASP A 112 12.06 -9.17 -3.27
CA ASP A 112 12.79 -10.37 -3.69
C ASP A 112 12.42 -11.66 -2.93
N ASP A 113 11.97 -11.54 -1.69
CA ASP A 113 11.54 -12.69 -0.87
C ASP A 113 10.25 -13.35 -1.41
N TRP A 114 9.53 -12.65 -2.29
CA TRP A 114 8.26 -13.08 -2.88
C TRP A 114 8.33 -13.36 -4.39
N ASP A 115 9.48 -13.18 -5.03
CA ASP A 115 10.19 -14.29 -5.70
C ASP A 115 9.35 -15.18 -6.62
N HIS A 116 8.71 -16.14 -5.96
CA HIS A 116 8.20 -17.37 -6.54
C HIS A 116 6.67 -17.44 -6.54
N VAL A 117 6.00 -16.34 -6.18
CA VAL A 117 4.54 -16.27 -6.13
C VAL A 117 4.01 -15.14 -7.01
N ASP A 118 2.85 -15.35 -7.61
CA ASP A 118 2.01 -14.36 -8.27
C ASP A 118 0.59 -14.44 -7.67
#